data_AF-A0A3S3QDA6-F1
#
_entry.id   AF-A0A3S3QDA6-F1
#
_cell.length_a   1.000
_cell.length_b   1.000
_cell.length_c   1.000
_cell.angle_alpha   90.00
_cell.angle_beta   90.00
_cell.angle_gamma   90.00
#
_symmetry.space_group_name_H-M   'P 1'
#
loop_
_entity.id
_entity.type
_entity.pdbx_description
1 polymer ?
#
loop_
_entity_poly.entity_id
_entity_poly.type
_entity_poly.pdbx_seq_one_letter_code
_entity_poly.pdbx_strand_id
1 'polypeptide(L)' 'MATDKKILAKGIRYLSGALPLFFIGPVVIHSSFKNEKHFLFIPVLGIGIVLCILAMLLMFKGLKTIMNSLFDKEK' A
#
# COMPACT_ATOMS: atom_id res chain seq x y z
N MET A 1 -0.44 -23.42 -19.40
CA MET A 1 -0.90 -22.49 -18.36
C MET A 1 -0.85 -21.10 -18.95
N ALA A 2 -2.00 -20.49 -19.28
CA ALA A 2 -2.02 -19.14 -19.81
C ALA A 2 -2.38 -18.20 -18.65
N THR A 3 -1.38 -17.57 -18.05
CA THR A 3 -1.58 -16.49 -17.08
C THR A 3 -2.27 -15.33 -17.79
N ASP A 4 -3.36 -14.82 -17.21
CA ASP A 4 -4.03 -13.66 -17.79
C ASP A 4 -3.21 -12.39 -17.56
N LYS A 5 -2.37 -12.04 -18.53
CA LYS A 5 -1.43 -10.92 -18.45
C LYS A 5 -2.13 -9.59 -18.13
N LYS A 6 -3.42 -9.42 -18.46
CA LYS A 6 -4.18 -8.20 -18.14
C LYS A 6 -4.45 -8.08 -16.64
N ILE A 7 -4.86 -9.16 -16.00
CA ILE A 7 -5.12 -9.20 -14.56
C ILE A 7 -3.81 -9.09 -13.78
N LEU A 8 -2.76 -9.77 -14.25
CA LEU A 8 -1.41 -9.67 -13.68
C LEU A 8 -0.90 -8.23 -13.69
N ALA A 9 -1.00 -7.53 -14.82
CA ALA A 9 -0.58 -6.13 -14.94
C ALA A 9 -1.39 -5.20 -14.01
N LYS A 10 -2.67 -5.50 -13.78
CA LYS A 10 -3.51 -4.77 -12.83
C LYS A 10 -3.06 -4.98 -11.39
N GLY A 11 -2.71 -6.21 -11.01
CA GLY A 11 -2.13 -6.53 -9.70
C GLY A 11 -0.79 -5.82 -9.46
N ILE A 12 0.09 -5.83 -10.46
CA ILE A 12 1.38 -5.11 -10.41
C ILE A 12 1.16 -3.60 -10.25
N ARG A 13 0.18 -3.00 -10.92
CA ARG A 13 -0.18 -1.58 -10.76
C ARG A 13 -0.61 -1.22 -9.33
N TYR A 14 -1.34 -2.11 -8.66
CA TYR A 14 -1.70 -1.89 -7.25
C TYR A 14 -0.49 -1.99 -6.33
N LEU A 15 0.42 -2.94 -6.58
CA LEU A 15 1.66 -3.06 -5.82
C LEU A 15 2.62 -1.89 -6.03
N SER A 16 2.75 -1.41 -7.26
CA SER A 16 3.61 -0.25 -7.54
C SER A 16 3.06 1.04 -6.91
N GLY A 17 1.76 1.16 -6.72
CA GLY A 17 1.15 2.24 -5.93
C GLY A 17 1.32 2.07 -4.41
N ALA A 18 1.35 0.84 -3.90
CA ALA A 18 1.60 0.57 -2.49
C ALA A 18 3.06 0.85 -2.08
N LEU A 19 4.00 0.59 -2.98
CA LEU A 19 5.44 0.72 -2.73
C LEU A 19 5.86 2.12 -2.22
N PRO A 20 5.55 3.25 -2.89
CA PRO A 20 5.90 4.58 -2.38
C PRO A 20 5.20 4.88 -1.04
N LEU A 21 3.97 4.40 -0.87
CA LEU A 21 3.21 4.57 0.37
C LEU A 21 3.89 3.90 1.57
N PHE A 22 4.57 2.76 1.37
CA PHE A 22 5.36 2.09 2.42
C PHE A 22 6.59 2.88 2.85
N PHE A 23 7.12 3.78 2.02
CA PHE A 23 8.21 4.68 2.43
C PHE A 23 7.65 5.96 3.05
N ILE A 24 6.62 6.53 2.42
CA ILE A 24 6.05 7.81 2.86
C ILE A 24 5.40 7.68 4.24
N GLY A 25 4.61 6.61 4.50
CA GLY A 25 3.93 6.43 5.79
C GLY A 25 4.88 6.45 6.99
N PRO A 26 5.89 5.56 7.06
CA PRO A 26 6.88 5.55 8.13
C PRO A 26 7.71 6.83 8.23
N VAL A 27 8.05 7.46 7.10
CA VAL A 27 8.78 8.74 7.10
C VAL A 27 7.92 9.85 7.72
N VAL A 28 6.63 9.92 7.41
CA VAL A 28 5.68 10.87 8.00
C VAL A 28 5.52 10.61 9.49
N ILE A 29 5.40 9.35 9.91
CA ILE A 29 5.33 8.96 11.33
C ILE A 29 6.62 9.37 12.05
N HIS A 30 7.79 9.05 11.53
CA HIS A 30 9.07 9.43 12.12
C HIS A 30 9.23 10.95 12.21
N SER A 31 8.78 11.68 11.19
CA SER A 31 8.75 13.15 11.20
C SER A 31 7.83 13.70 12.29
N SER A 32 6.67 13.08 12.52
CA SER A 32 5.79 13.47 13.64
C SER A 32 6.45 13.27 15.00
N PHE A 33 7.10 12.13 15.26
CA PHE A 33 7.83 11.89 16.51
C PHE A 33 8.98 12.87 16.75
N LYS A 34 9.56 13.45 15.70
CA LYS A 34 10.56 14.52 15.86
C LYS A 34 9.95 15.86 16.29
N ASN A 35 8.64 16.03 16.14
CA ASN A 35 7.89 17.26 16.38
C ASN A 35 6.87 17.11 17.52
N GLU A 36 7.10 16.22 18.48
CA GLU A 36 6.18 15.90 19.60
C GLU A 36 5.70 17.13 20.41
N LYS A 37 6.52 18.18 20.49
CA LYS A 37 6.17 19.41 21.23
C LYS A 37 5.25 20.36 20.44
N HIS A 38 4.98 20.07 19.17
CA HIS A 38 4.17 20.91 18.30
C HIS A 38 2.72 20.39 18.26
N PHE A 39 1.73 21.30 18.26
CA PHE A 39 0.30 20.95 18.20
C PHE A 39 -0.06 20.06 16.98
N LEU A 40 0.75 20.14 15.91
CA LEU A 40 0.58 19.35 14.69
C LEU A 40 1.04 17.88 14.82
N PHE A 41 1.61 17.49 15.96
CA PHE A 41 2.03 16.11 16.23
C PHE A 41 0.91 15.09 15.99
N ILE A 42 -0.22 15.25 16.69
CA ILE A 42 -1.37 14.32 16.62
C ILE A 42 -1.93 14.24 15.19
N PRO A 43 -2.20 15.35 14.48
CA PRO A 43 -2.66 15.30 13.09
C PRO A 43 -1.70 14.57 12.15
N VAL A 44 -0.40 14.87 12.21
CA VAL A 44 0.60 14.29 11.28
C VAL A 44 0.82 12.80 11.57
N LEU A 45 0.83 12.42 12.85
CA LEU A 45 0.89 11.01 13.26
C LEU A 45 -0.32 10.25 12.73
N GLY A 46 -1.52 10.82 12.85
CA GLY A 46 -2.75 10.24 12.31
C GLY A 46 -2.70 10.02 10.79
N ILE A 47 -2.21 11.01 10.03
CA ILE A 47 -2.02 10.89 8.57
C ILE A 47 -1.04 9.77 8.24
N GLY A 48 0.08 9.68 8.98
CA GLY A 48 1.07 8.62 8.79
C GLY A 48 0.50 7.22 9.00
N ILE A 49 -0.31 7.03 10.05
CA ILE A 49 -0.98 5.75 10.33
C ILE A 49 -1.98 5.42 9.22
N VAL A 50 -2.79 6.38 8.78
CA VAL A 50 -3.77 6.18 7.69
C VAL A 50 -3.07 5.80 6.39
N LEU A 51 -1.95 6.44 6.05
CA LEU A 51 -1.13 6.10 4.89
C LEU A 51 -0.58 4.67 4.98
N CYS A 52 -0.09 4.23 6.14
CA CYS A 52 0.35 2.85 6.35
C CYS A 52 -0.79 1.84 6.17
N ILE A 53 -1.98 2.13 6.68
CA ILE A 53 -3.17 1.27 6.51
C ILE A 53 -3.55 1.19 5.03
N LEU A 54 -3.59 2.32 4.32
CA LEU A 54 -3.86 2.35 2.88
C LEU A 54 -2.82 1.55 2.08
N ALA A 55 -1.54 1.64 2.46
CA ALA A 55 -0.46 0.86 1.84
C ALA A 55 -0.72 -0.64 1.99
N MET A 56 -1.06 -1.09 3.20
CA MET A 56 -1.40 -2.49 3.48
C MET A 56 -2.61 -2.96 2.67
N LEU A 57 -3.67 -2.15 2.57
CA LEU A 57 -4.86 -2.49 1.80
C LEU A 57 -4.57 -2.62 0.30
N LEU A 58 -3.78 -1.69 -0.27
CA LEU A 58 -3.34 -1.74 -1.66
C LEU A 58 -2.45 -2.97 -1.91
N MET A 59 -1.55 -3.28 -0.99
CA MET A 59 -0.69 -4.46 -1.08
C MET A 59 -1.50 -5.76 -1.08
N PHE A 60 -2.43 -5.92 -0.13
CA PHE A 60 -3.31 -7.08 -0.08
C PHE A 60 -4.15 -7.24 -1.35
N LYS A 61 -4.75 -6.14 -1.85
CA LYS A 61 -5.49 -6.16 -3.12
C LYS A 61 -4.59 -6.51 -4.31
N GLY A 62 -3.39 -5.96 -4.37
CA GLY A 62 -2.41 -6.23 -5.42
C GLY A 62 -1.99 -7.70 -5.43
N LEU A 63 -1.57 -8.23 -4.28
CA LEU A 63 -1.19 -9.63 -4.11
C LEU A 63 -2.35 -10.58 -4.45
N LYS A 64 -3.56 -10.31 -3.95
CA LYS A 64 -4.76 -11.12 -4.28
C LYS A 64 -5.06 -11.11 -5.78
N THR A 65 -4.93 -9.96 -6.44
CA THR A 65 -5.15 -9.84 -7.90
C THR A 65 -4.10 -10.64 -8.68
N ILE A 66 -2.84 -10.62 -8.24
CA ILE A 66 -1.77 -11.44 -8.85
C ILE A 66 -2.04 -12.93 -8.64
N MET A 67 -2.38 -13.34 -7.41
CA MET A 67 -2.69 -14.73 -7.08
C MET A 67 -3.84 -15.24 -7.95
N ASN A 68 -4.91 -14.46 -8.08
CA ASN A 68 -6.03 -14.81 -8.95
C ASN A 68 -5.57 -14.89 -10.41
N SER A 69 -4.73 -13.98 -10.89
CA SER A 69 -4.21 -14.05 -12.27
C SER A 69 -3.36 -15.28 -12.56
N LEU A 70 -2.69 -15.84 -11.55
CA LEU A 70 -1.76 -16.97 -11.69
C LEU A 70 -2.47 -18.32 -11.49
N PHE A 71 -3.43 -18.39 -10.57
CA PHE A 71 -4.03 -19.65 -10.13
C PHE A 71 -5.52 -19.80 -10.47
N ASP A 72 -6.24 -18.68 -10.67
CA ASP A 72 -7.65 -18.71 -11.07
C ASP A 72 -7.69 -18.94 -12.58
N LYS A 73 -7.74 -20.22 -12.98
CA LYS A 73 -8.30 -20.58 -14.28
C LYS A 73 -9.78 -20.25 -14.19
N GLU A 74 -10.18 -19.22 -14.92
CA GLU A 74 -11.54 -18.93 -15.37
C GLU A 74 -12.59 -19.93 -14.86
N LYS A 75 -13.51 -19.44 -14.02
CA LYS A 75 -14.86 -19.99 -14.09
C LYS A 75 -15.46 -19.64 -15.45
#